data_AF-A0A3D5ACX8-F1
#
_entry.id   AF-A0A3D5ACX8-F1
#
_cell.length_a   1.000
_cell.length_b   1.000
_cell.length_c   1.000
_cell.angle_alpha   90.00
_cell.angle_beta   90.00
_cell.angle_gamma   90.00
#
_symmetry.space_group_name_H-M   'P 1'
#
loop_
_entity.id
_entity.type
_entity.pdbx_description
1 polymer ?
#
loop_
_entity_poly.entity_id
_entity_poly.type
_entity_poly.pdbx_seq_one_letter_code
_entity_poly.pdbx_strand_id
1 'polypeptide(L)'
;MNTLARVYAFDPYPRALTAAQRKYVKGIQVALWNEFISDRNHVEYMLLPRLPAAAEVAWSKPENKNFEKFIERLNMGHFQSWSWKGYHFHPHYYRR
;
A
#
# COMPACT_ATOMS: atom_id res chain seq x y z
N MET A 1 2.29 12.66 -6.25
CA MET A 1 2.16 11.19 -6.07
C MET A 1 2.10 10.86 -4.58
N ASN A 2 1.22 9.96 -4.12
CA ASN A 2 1.22 9.52 -2.71
C ASN A 2 2.46 8.66 -2.42
N THR A 3 3.19 8.98 -1.35
CA THR A 3 4.32 8.16 -0.86
C THR A 3 3.81 6.88 -0.20
N LEU A 4 4.67 5.86 -0.07
CA LEU A 4 4.32 4.61 0.62
C LEU A 4 3.85 4.87 2.06
N ALA A 5 4.58 5.71 2.80
CA ALA A 5 4.24 6.10 4.16
C ALA A 5 2.86 6.77 4.24
N ARG A 6 2.53 7.64 3.28
CA ARG A 6 1.21 8.31 3.23
C ARG A 6 0.07 7.34 2.94
N VAL A 7 0.28 6.35 2.08
CA VAL A 7 -0.71 5.27 1.84
C VAL A 7 -0.90 4.43 3.10
N TYR A 8 0.19 4.04 3.76
CA TYR A 8 0.13 3.24 4.98
C TYR A 8 -0.55 3.97 6.15
N ALA A 9 -0.35 5.27 6.25
CA ALA A 9 -0.94 6.14 7.27
C ALA A 9 -2.42 6.49 7.02
N PHE A 10 -3.02 6.03 5.92
CA PHE A 10 -4.42 6.31 5.63
C PHE A 10 -5.33 5.72 6.72
N ASP A 11 -6.27 6.53 7.19
CA ASP A 11 -7.31 6.15 8.15
C ASP A 11 -8.66 6.04 7.42
N PRO A 12 -9.22 4.82 7.27
CA PRO A 12 -10.53 4.61 6.66
C PRO A 12 -11.70 5.25 7.44
N TYR A 13 -11.48 5.66 8.69
CA TYR A 13 -12.50 6.19 9.58
C TYR A 13 -12.23 7.65 9.96
N PRO A 14 -12.53 8.62 9.07
CA PRO A 14 -12.28 10.02 9.35
C PRO A 14 -12.90 10.46 10.69
N ARG A 15 -12.19 11.33 11.42
CA ARG A 15 -12.57 11.79 12.76
C ARG A 15 -13.95 12.42 12.85
N ALA A 16 -14.46 12.95 11.74
CA ALA A 16 -15.81 13.50 11.64
C ALA A 16 -16.93 12.45 11.75
N LEU A 17 -16.63 11.15 11.56
CA LEU A 17 -17.60 10.07 11.69
C LEU A 17 -17.80 9.66 13.14
N THR A 18 -19.05 9.72 13.59
CA THR A 18 -19.48 9.10 14.84
C THR A 18 -19.31 7.58 14.79
N ALA A 19 -19.22 6.93 15.95
CA ALA A 19 -19.13 5.47 16.04
C ALA A 19 -20.28 4.76 15.30
N ALA A 20 -21.50 5.32 15.37
CA ALA A 20 -22.66 4.79 14.68
C ALA A 20 -22.59 4.92 13.14
N GLN A 21 -21.88 5.92 12.62
CA GLN A 21 -21.70 6.13 11.18
C GLN A 21 -20.58 5.27 10.60
N ARG A 22 -19.56 4.90 11.39
CA ARG A 22 -18.42 4.08 10.92
C ARG A 22 -18.84 2.74 10.31
N LYS A 23 -19.97 2.17 10.75
CA LYS A 23 -20.53 0.92 10.20
C LYS A 23 -20.91 1.00 8.71
N TYR A 24 -21.08 2.21 8.17
CA TYR A 24 -21.40 2.42 6.75
C TYR A 24 -20.15 2.41 5.87
N VAL A 25 -18.94 2.52 6.43
CA VAL A 25 -17.69 2.35 5.69
C VAL A 25 -17.53 0.87 5.36
N LYS A 26 -17.56 0.53 4.07
CA LYS A 26 -17.46 -0.87 3.60
C LYS A 26 -16.03 -1.33 3.33
N GLY A 27 -15.10 -0.40 3.18
CA GLY A 27 -13.71 -0.69 2.89
C GLY A 27 -13.05 0.49 2.19
N ILE A 28 -11.93 0.18 1.53
CA ILE A 28 -11.12 1.14 0.79
C ILE A 28 -10.81 0.58 -0.61
N GLN A 29 -10.44 1.46 -1.53
CA GLN A 29 -10.01 1.09 -2.86
C GLN A 29 -8.79 1.92 -3.25
N VAL A 30 -7.93 1.32 -4.07
CA VAL A 30 -6.86 2.02 -4.78
C VAL A 30 -7.28 2.14 -6.24
N ALA A 31 -7.33 3.37 -6.76
CA ALA A 31 -7.51 3.63 -8.18
C ALA A 31 -6.15 3.89 -8.83
N LEU A 32 -5.96 3.35 -10.03
CA LEU A 32 -4.83 3.65 -10.91
C LEU A 32 -5.38 4.22 -12.21
N TRP A 33 -5.08 5.48 -12.45
CA TRP A 33 -5.42 6.16 -13.70
C TRP A 33 -4.21 6.10 -14.64
N ASN A 34 -4.43 5.73 -15.90
CA ASN A 34 -3.38 5.30 -16.82
C ASN A 34 -3.04 6.34 -17.91
N GLU A 35 -3.45 7.60 -17.77
CA GLU A 35 -3.19 8.65 -18.77
C GLU A 35 -1.71 8.81 -19.09
N PHE A 36 -0.83 8.57 -18.11
CA PHE A 36 0.63 8.63 -18.23
C PHE A 36 1.32 7.29 -18.01
N ILE A 37 0.58 6.19 -18.05
CA ILE A 37 1.10 4.83 -17.80
C ILE A 37 1.01 4.04 -19.11
N SER A 38 2.13 4.01 -19.83
CA SER A 38 2.24 3.46 -21.19
C SER A 38 2.40 1.95 -21.27
N ASP A 39 2.85 1.31 -20.19
CA ASP A 39 3.23 -0.10 -20.21
C ASP A 39 3.07 -0.78 -18.84
N ARG A 40 3.20 -2.10 -18.85
CA ARG A 40 3.05 -2.95 -17.68
C ARG A 40 4.10 -2.69 -16.60
N ASN A 41 5.34 -2.41 -16.98
CA ASN A 41 6.40 -2.14 -16.02
C ASN A 41 6.11 -0.85 -15.25
N HIS A 42 5.54 0.15 -15.93
CA HIS A 42 5.09 1.38 -15.31
C HIS A 42 3.88 1.12 -14.39
N VAL A 43 2.91 0.29 -14.77
CA VAL A 43 1.81 -0.14 -13.87
C VAL A 43 2.37 -0.77 -12.58
N GLU A 44 3.29 -1.71 -12.71
CA GLU A 44 3.89 -2.40 -11.57
C GLU A 44 4.67 -1.43 -10.67
N TYR A 45 5.45 -0.51 -11.25
CA TYR A 45 6.17 0.54 -10.52
C TYR A 45 5.22 1.49 -9.77
N MET A 46 4.05 1.75 -10.37
CA MET A 46 3.01 2.60 -9.78
C MET A 46 2.28 1.92 -8.62
N LEU A 47 2.13 0.60 -8.67
CA LEU A 47 1.43 -0.16 -7.64
C LEU A 47 2.35 -0.70 -6.55
N LEU A 48 3.57 -1.15 -6.87
CA LEU A 48 4.45 -1.83 -5.92
C LEU A 48 5.49 -0.86 -5.35
N PRO A 49 5.59 -0.69 -4.01
CA PRO A 49 4.97 -1.47 -2.91
C PRO A 49 3.69 -0.85 -2.29
N ARG A 50 3.06 0.13 -2.92
CA ARG A 50 1.88 0.84 -2.39
C ARG A 50 0.64 -0.05 -2.24
N LEU A 51 0.47 -1.03 -3.11
CA LEU A 51 -0.66 -1.95 -3.11
C LEU A 51 -0.69 -2.82 -1.83
N PRO A 52 0.42 -3.46 -1.40
CA PRO A 52 0.51 -4.09 -0.08
C PRO A 52 0.23 -3.15 1.11
N ALA A 53 0.67 -1.88 1.05
CA ALA A 53 0.36 -0.93 2.11
C ALA A 53 -1.16 -0.66 2.22
N ALA A 54 -1.84 -0.49 1.08
CA ALA A 54 -3.29 -0.38 1.06
C ALA A 54 -3.98 -1.66 1.54
N ALA A 55 -3.48 -2.84 1.16
CA ALA A 55 -4.01 -4.12 1.64
C ALA A 55 -3.92 -4.22 3.18
N GLU A 56 -2.80 -3.79 3.78
CA GLU A 56 -2.66 -3.78 5.24
C GLU A 56 -3.59 -2.76 5.91
N VAL A 57 -3.83 -1.60 5.29
CA VAL A 57 -4.83 -0.63 5.79
C VAL A 57 -6.25 -1.20 5.72
N ALA A 58 -6.57 -1.97 4.68
CA ALA A 58 -7.88 -2.58 4.51
C ALA A 58 -8.13 -3.76 5.46
N TRP A 59 -7.07 -4.51 5.80
CA TRP A 59 -7.20 -5.82 6.46
C TRP A 59 -6.81 -5.82 7.94
N SER A 60 -5.74 -5.12 8.32
CA SER A 60 -5.19 -5.17 9.67
C SER A 60 -5.90 -4.21 10.61
N LYS A 61 -6.10 -4.63 11.86
CA LYS A 61 -6.59 -3.73 12.91
C LYS A 61 -5.59 -2.59 13.16
N PRO A 62 -6.04 -1.34 13.39
CA PRO A 62 -5.16 -0.18 13.57
C PRO A 62 -4.08 -0.36 14.64
N GLU A 63 -4.42 -1.00 15.76
CA GLU A 63 -3.51 -1.28 16.88
C GLU A 63 -2.35 -2.21 16.52
N ASN A 64 -2.48 -3.00 15.45
CA ASN A 64 -1.45 -3.92 14.98
C ASN A 64 -0.57 -3.33 13.88
N LYS A 65 -0.88 -2.10 13.42
CA LYS A 65 -0.11 -1.45 12.36
C LYS A 65 1.14 -0.80 12.92
N ASN A 66 2.27 -1.08 12.29
CA ASN A 66 3.55 -0.45 12.56
C ASN A 66 4.32 -0.36 11.25
N PHE A 67 4.68 0.86 10.86
CA PHE A 67 5.27 1.13 9.54
C PHE A 67 6.66 0.49 9.39
N GLU A 68 7.49 0.51 10.43
CA GLU A 68 8.83 -0.08 10.41
C GLU A 68 8.74 -1.60 10.23
N LYS A 69 7.89 -2.27 11.02
CA LYS A 69 7.62 -3.71 10.88
C LYS A 69 7.00 -4.06 9.53
N PHE A 70 6.20 -3.16 8.94
CA PHE A 70 5.70 -3.33 7.58
C PHE A 70 6.83 -3.31 6.55
N ILE A 71 7.76 -2.35 6.65
CA ILE A 71 8.95 -2.30 5.79
C ILE A 71 9.83 -3.55 5.97
N GLU A 72 9.99 -4.04 7.20
CA GLU A 72 10.69 -5.30 7.47
C GLU A 72 10.03 -6.47 6.72
N ARG A 73 8.71 -6.65 6.85
CA ARG A 73 7.98 -7.71 6.13
C ARG A 73 8.07 -7.58 4.61
N LEU A 74 8.08 -6.36 4.07
CA LEU A 74 8.31 -6.15 2.64
C LEU A 74 9.69 -6.66 2.20
N ASN A 75 10.74 -6.38 3.00
CA ASN A 75 12.10 -6.81 2.71
C ASN A 75 12.32 -8.30 2.92
N MET A 76 11.62 -8.92 3.89
CA MET A 76 11.74 -10.36 4.17
C MET A 76 11.22 -11.27 3.04
N GLY A 77 10.34 -10.79 2.16
CA GLY A 77 9.78 -11.66 1.12
C GLY A 77 9.21 -10.98 -0.11
N HIS A 78 8.55 -9.83 0.02
CA HIS A 78 7.92 -9.17 -1.13
C HIS A 78 8.93 -8.69 -2.15
N PHE A 79 9.91 -7.88 -1.73
CA PHE A 79 10.91 -7.34 -2.65
C PHE A 79 11.75 -8.44 -3.30
N GLN A 80 12.16 -9.45 -2.54
CA GLN A 80 12.89 -10.59 -3.08
C GLN A 80 12.05 -11.37 -4.10
N SER A 81 10.78 -11.64 -3.79
CA SER A 81 9.88 -12.35 -4.71
C SER A 81 9.62 -11.56 -5.99
N TRP A 82 9.38 -10.25 -5.90
CA TRP A 82 9.18 -9.39 -7.07
C TRP A 82 10.44 -9.30 -7.93
N SER A 83 11.61 -9.16 -7.30
CA SER A 83 12.91 -9.17 -7.99
C SER A 83 13.12 -10.47 -8.76
N TRP A 84 12.92 -11.62 -8.12
CA TRP A 84 13.06 -12.93 -8.74
C TRP A 84 12.05 -13.18 -9.89
N LYS A 85 10.83 -12.64 -9.77
CA LYS A 85 9.78 -12.74 -10.82
C LYS A 85 9.92 -11.70 -11.93
N GLY A 86 10.86 -10.76 -11.80
CA GLY A 86 11.06 -9.69 -12.77
C GLY A 86 9.98 -8.60 -12.75
N TYR A 87 9.25 -8.43 -11.63
CA TYR A 87 8.29 -7.32 -11.50
C TYR A 87 9.02 -5.99 -11.27
N HIS A 88 8.53 -4.94 -11.91
CA HIS A 88 9.03 -3.58 -11.70
C HIS A 88 8.40 -2.96 -10.45
N PHE A 89 9.20 -2.54 -9.47
CA PHE A 89 8.70 -1.91 -8.25
C PHE A 89 9.53 -0.69 -7.87
N HIS A 90 8.95 0.23 -7.09
CA HIS A 90 9.66 1.39 -6.59
C HIS A 90 10.66 0.99 -5.48
N PRO A 91 11.98 1.22 -5.65
CA PRO A 91 13.00 0.57 -4.82
C PRO A 91 13.36 1.32 -3.52
N HIS A 92 12.75 2.47 -3.23
CA HIS A 92 13.18 3.35 -2.11
C HIS A 92 13.31 2.67 -0.74
N TYR A 93 12.50 1.66 -0.44
CA TYR A 93 12.58 0.90 0.83
C TYR A 93 13.18 -0.50 0.68
N TYR A 94 13.69 -0.85 -0.50
CA TYR A 94 14.30 -2.15 -0.75
C TYR A 94 15.75 -2.15 -0.25
N ARG A 95 16.04 -3.04 0.68
CA ARG A 95 17.37 -3.29 1.24
C ARG A 95 17.93 -4.53 0.53
N ARG A 96 18.99 -4.35 -0.24
CA ARG A 96 19.74 -5.45 -0.87
C ARG A 96 20.63 -6.14 0.15
#